data_AF-A0A354R9H5-F1
#
_entry.id   AF-A0A354R9H5-F1
#
_cell.length_a   1.000
_cell.length_b   1.000
_cell.length_c   1.000
_cell.angle_alpha   90.00
_cell.angle_beta   90.00
_cell.angle_gamma   90.00
#
_symmetry.space_group_name_H-M   'P 1'
#
loop_
_entity.id
_entity.type
_entity.pdbx_description
1 polymer ?
#
loop_
_entity_poly.entity_id
_entity_poly.type
_entity_poly.pdbx_seq_one_letter_code
_entity_poly.pdbx_strand_id
1 'polypeptide(L)'
;MRLGFYGELTTNALMDDSIAIARKPGSACPTTVVEGRNAFFLLAAGVWAKSLGAKEIYTGVSQADYSGYPDCRGVFIRAQEKAMRLA
;
A
#
# COMPACT_ATOMS: atom_id res chain seq x y z
N MET A 1 9.12 12.86 -2.73
CA MET A 1 9.25 11.47 -3.21
C MET A 1 8.33 11.29 -4.41
N ARG A 2 8.86 10.95 -5.59
CA ARG A 2 8.05 10.62 -6.77
C ARG A 2 7.92 9.10 -6.86
N LEU A 3 6.69 8.59 -6.96
CA LEU A 3 6.40 7.15 -7.02
C LEU A 3 6.00 6.70 -8.44
N GLY A 4 6.57 7.32 -9.48
CA GLY A 4 6.21 7.04 -10.87
C GLY A 4 6.50 5.59 -11.29
N PHE A 5 7.52 4.96 -10.70
CA PHE A 5 7.87 3.56 -10.95
C PHE A 5 6.79 2.56 -10.47
N TYR A 6 5.81 3.00 -9.68
CA TYR A 6 4.79 2.09 -9.15
C TYR A 6 3.96 1.43 -10.26
N GLY A 7 3.77 2.13 -11.38
CA GLY A 7 3.14 1.58 -12.59
C GLY A 7 3.97 0.50 -13.30
N GLU A 8 5.29 0.41 -13.02
CA GLU A 8 6.15 -0.66 -13.53
C GLU A 8 6.04 -1.94 -12.67
N LEU A 9 5.56 -1.82 -11.43
CA LEU A 9 5.44 -2.93 -10.48
C LEU A 9 4.06 -3.58 -10.46
N THR A 10 3.03 -2.85 -10.85
CA THR A 10 1.65 -3.35 -10.84
C THR A 10 0.84 -2.81 -12.01
N THR A 11 -0.09 -3.63 -12.50
CA THR A 11 -0.96 -3.32 -13.63
C THR A 11 -2.40 -3.25 -13.15
N ASN A 12 -3.00 -2.06 -13.19
CA ASN A 12 -4.37 -1.80 -12.75
C ASN A 12 -4.93 -0.54 -13.44
N ALA A 13 -6.26 -0.40 -13.42
CA ALA A 13 -6.99 0.67 -14.11
C ALA A 13 -6.80 2.07 -13.49
N LEU A 14 -6.07 2.21 -12.37
CA LEU A 14 -5.72 3.50 -11.79
C LEU A 14 -4.38 4.04 -12.32
N MET A 15 -3.54 3.17 -12.87
CA MET A 15 -2.19 3.49 -13.35
C MET A 15 -2.02 3.25 -14.86
N ASP A 16 -2.98 2.56 -15.49
CA ASP A 16 -2.99 2.27 -16.92
C ASP A 16 -4.38 2.57 -17.50
N ASP A 17 -4.46 3.67 -18.25
CA ASP A 17 -5.69 4.17 -18.88
C ASP A 17 -6.23 3.24 -19.98
N SER A 18 -5.42 2.28 -20.45
CA SER A 18 -5.89 1.26 -21.41
C SER A 18 -6.78 0.19 -20.77
N ILE A 19 -6.77 0.09 -19.43
CA ILE A 19 -7.54 -0.91 -18.69
C ILE A 19 -8.89 -0.31 -18.27
N ALA A 20 -9.97 -0.98 -18.69
CA ALA A 20 -11.31 -0.57 -18.28
C ALA A 20 -11.51 -0.66 -16.76
N ILE A 21 -12.13 0.38 -16.19
CA ILE A 21 -12.63 0.37 -14.81
C ILE A 21 -13.84 -0.57 -14.75
N ALA A 22 -13.67 -1.72 -14.09
CA ALA A 22 -14.69 -2.74 -14.03
C ALA A 22 -14.60 -3.55 -12.73
N ARG A 23 -15.71 -4.19 -12.37
CA ARG A 23 -15.74 -5.25 -11.36
C ARG A 23 -16.19 -6.55 -12.02
N LYS A 24 -15.25 -7.47 -12.24
CA LYS A 24 -15.54 -8.74 -12.92
C LYS A 24 -16.45 -9.62 -12.03
N PRO A 25 -17.43 -10.34 -12.61
CA PRO A 25 -18.22 -11.32 -11.86
C PRO A 25 -17.31 -12.36 -11.20
N GLY A 26 -17.50 -12.60 -9.90
CA GLY A 26 -16.65 -13.51 -9.11
C GLY A 26 -15.34 -12.91 -8.59
N SER A 27 -14.98 -11.68 -8.98
CA SER A 27 -13.83 -10.98 -8.39
C SER A 27 -14.20 -10.30 -7.07
N ALA A 28 -13.38 -10.50 -6.06
CA ALA A 28 -13.51 -9.80 -4.78
C ALA A 28 -13.35 -8.28 -4.94
N CYS A 29 -12.45 -7.86 -5.85
CA CYS A 29 -11.97 -6.49 -6.01
C CYS A 29 -12.23 -5.93 -7.43
N PRO A 30 -12.42 -4.61 -7.59
CA PRO A 30 -12.44 -3.95 -8.90
C PRO A 30 -11.03 -3.87 -9.53
N THR A 31 -10.97 -3.60 -10.84
CA THR A 31 -9.70 -3.43 -11.60
C THR A 31 -8.88 -2.21 -11.17
N THR A 32 -9.43 -1.35 -10.31
CA THR A 32 -8.77 -0.16 -9.75
C THR A 32 -8.01 -0.44 -8.45
N VAL A 33 -8.00 -1.69 -7.96
CA VAL A 33 -7.20 -2.07 -6.79
C VAL A 33 -5.72 -2.06 -7.14
N VAL A 34 -4.94 -1.45 -6.25
CA VAL A 34 -3.49 -1.26 -6.39
C VAL A 34 -2.80 -2.11 -5.33
N GLU A 35 -2.44 -3.34 -5.67
CA GLU A 35 -1.91 -4.33 -4.73
C GLU A 35 -0.68 -3.82 -3.95
N GLY A 36 -0.70 -3.94 -2.62
CA GLY A 36 0.45 -3.65 -1.76
C GLY A 36 0.82 -2.16 -1.58
N ARG A 37 -0.06 -1.22 -1.92
CA ARG A 37 0.24 0.22 -1.84
C ARG A 37 0.61 0.70 -0.43
N ASN A 38 -0.08 0.25 0.61
CA ASN A 38 0.21 0.69 1.98
C ASN A 38 1.49 0.05 2.51
N ALA A 39 1.78 -1.19 2.10
CA ALA A 39 3.06 -1.83 2.39
C ALA A 39 4.22 -0.94 1.90
N PHE A 40 4.12 -0.50 0.64
CA PHE A 40 5.13 0.35 0.04
C PHE A 40 5.22 1.72 0.72
N PHE A 41 4.08 2.38 0.95
CA PHE A 41 4.05 3.69 1.62
C PHE A 41 4.65 3.64 3.02
N LEU A 42 4.34 2.61 3.81
CA LEU A 42 4.90 2.44 5.14
C LEU A 42 6.41 2.18 5.09
N LEU A 43 6.90 1.37 4.16
CA LEU A 43 8.33 1.12 4.00
C LEU A 43 9.07 2.42 3.64
N ALA A 44 8.56 3.18 2.68
CA ALA A 44 9.13 4.45 2.27
C ALA A 44 9.11 5.48 3.41
N ALA A 45 8.00 5.57 4.14
CA ALA A 45 7.88 6.41 5.33
C ALA A 45 8.87 5.98 6.42
N GLY A 46 9.06 4.67 6.64
CA GLY A 46 10.04 4.09 7.55
C GLY A 46 11.47 4.52 7.25
N VAL A 47 11.90 4.34 6.00
CA VAL A 47 13.23 4.75 5.53
C VAL A 47 13.41 6.25 5.67
N TRP A 48 12.40 7.03 5.31
CA TRP A 48 12.48 8.49 5.41
C TRP A 48 12.51 8.97 6.88
N ALA A 49 11.68 8.41 7.75
CA ALA A 49 11.65 8.71 9.19
C ALA A 49 13.02 8.49 9.83
N LYS A 50 13.73 7.41 9.46
CA LYS A 50 15.09 7.16 9.93
C LYS A 50 16.07 8.26 9.53
N SER A 51 16.00 8.74 8.29
CA SER A 51 16.86 9.85 7.83
C SER A 51 16.64 11.14 8.63
N LEU A 52 15.46 11.29 9.24
CA LEU A 52 15.08 12.42 10.09
C LEU A 52 15.34 12.17 11.58
N GLY A 53 15.79 10.97 11.98
CA GLY A 53 15.90 10.56 13.39
C GLY A 53 14.55 10.40 14.10
N ALA A 54 13.44 10.29 13.35
CA ALA A 54 12.11 10.09 13.92
C ALA A 54 11.94 8.64 14.42
N LYS A 55 11.27 8.50 15.57
CA LYS A 55 11.06 7.19 16.23
C LYS A 55 9.69 6.59 15.97
N GLU A 56 8.72 7.42 15.62
CA GLU A 56 7.31 7.05 15.51
C GLU A 56 6.75 7.47 14.16
N ILE A 57 5.86 6.64 13.61
CA ILE A 57 5.12 6.91 12.38
C ILE A 57 3.63 6.72 12.69
N TYR A 58 2.84 7.76 12.45
CA TYR A 58 1.40 7.69 12.52
C TYR A 58 0.83 7.46 11.12
N THR A 59 -0.10 6.52 10.99
CA THR A 59 -0.77 6.21 9.72
C THR A 59 -2.29 6.17 9.93
N GLY A 60 -3.03 6.70 8.95
CA GLY A 60 -4.49 6.75 8.97
C GLY A 60 -5.18 5.52 8.39
N VAL A 61 -4.44 4.44 8.12
CA VAL A 61 -5.02 3.20 7.61
C VAL A 61 -6.02 2.60 8.59
N SER A 62 -7.15 2.11 8.07
CA SER A 62 -8.23 1.53 8.86
C SER A 62 -8.61 0.16 8.33
N GLN A 63 -8.93 -0.77 9.26
CA GLN A 63 -9.47 -2.08 8.89
C GLN A 63 -10.90 -1.99 8.37
N ALA A 64 -11.64 -0.94 8.72
CA ALA A 64 -12.99 -0.72 8.21
C ALA A 64 -12.96 -0.42 6.70
N ASP A 65 -11.86 0.15 6.20
CA ASP A 65 -11.64 0.46 4.79
C ASP A 65 -11.00 -0.72 4.03
N TYR A 66 -11.26 -1.96 4.48
CA TYR A 66 -10.81 -3.20 3.84
C TYR A 66 -11.55 -3.44 2.52
N SER A 67 -11.36 -2.55 1.55
CA SER A 67 -11.85 -2.68 0.17
C SER A 67 -10.99 -3.67 -0.62
N GLY A 68 -10.62 -4.80 -0.01
CA GLY A 68 -9.71 -5.80 -0.59
C GLY A 68 -8.23 -5.64 -0.25
N TYR A 69 -7.88 -4.76 0.67
CA TYR A 69 -6.49 -4.40 1.01
C TYR A 69 -5.98 -5.13 2.26
N PRO A 70 -5.26 -6.27 2.15
CA PRO A 70 -4.68 -6.98 3.30
C PRO A 70 -3.69 -6.13 4.10
N ASP A 71 -3.08 -5.15 3.44
CA ASP A 71 -2.09 -4.23 4.01
C ASP A 71 -2.66 -3.12 4.90
N CYS A 72 -4.00 -2.97 4.99
CA CYS A 72 -4.66 -2.11 5.98
C CYS A 72 -4.89 -2.81 7.32
N ARG A 73 -4.70 -4.13 7.40
CA ARG A 73 -5.07 -4.91 8.59
C ARG A 73 -4.04 -4.73 9.69
N GLY A 74 -4.48 -4.68 10.95
CA GLY A 74 -3.60 -4.49 12.11
C GLY A 74 -2.52 -5.57 12.23
N VAL A 75 -2.80 -6.80 11.76
CA VAL A 75 -1.78 -7.86 11.69
C VAL A 75 -0.65 -7.50 10.72
N PHE A 76 -0.97 -6.91 9.58
CA PHE A 76 0.01 -6.45 8.60
C PHE A 76 0.79 -5.24 9.13
N ILE A 77 0.10 -4.24 9.70
CA ILE A 77 0.74 -3.05 10.27
C ILE A 77 1.76 -3.41 11.34
N ARG A 78 1.43 -4.33 12.27
CA ARG A 78 2.37 -4.81 13.29
C ARG A 78 3.54 -5.60 12.69
N ALA A 79 3.31 -6.39 11.65
CA ALA A 79 4.38 -7.11 10.96
C ALA A 79 5.35 -6.13 10.27
N GLN A 80 4.81 -5.11 9.61
CA GLN A 80 5.60 -4.08 8.94
C GLN A 80 6.39 -3.24 9.94
N GLU A 81 5.79 -2.85 11.07
CA GLU A 81 6.48 -2.18 12.17
C GLU A 81 7.70 -2.99 12.64
N LYS A 82 7.53 -4.29 12.89
CA LYS A 82 8.62 -5.18 13.30
C LYS A 82 9.71 -5.25 12.23
N ALA A 83 9.34 -5.39 10.96
CA ALA A 83 10.30 -5.42 9.86
C ALA A 83 11.12 -4.13 9.77
N MET A 84 10.47 -2.97 9.87
CA MET A 84 11.13 -1.65 9.80
C MET A 84 12.09 -1.38 10.96
N ARG A 85 11.86 -2.00 12.13
CA ARG A 85 12.79 -1.95 13.27
C ARG A 85 14.07 -2.75 13.05
N LEU A 86 14.05 -3.72 12.12
CA LEU A 86 15.19 -4.60 11.81
C LEU A 86 16.01 -4.15 10.60
N ALA A 87 15.34 -3.53 9.61
CA ALA A 87 16.01 -2.72 8.58
C ALA A 87 16.67 -1.50 9.24
#